data_AF-A0A921SU84-F1
#
_entry.id   AF-A0A921SU84-F1
#
_cell.length_a   1.000
_cell.length_b   1.000
_cell.length_c   1.000
_cell.angle_alpha   90.00
_cell.angle_beta   90.00
_cell.angle_gamma   90.00
#
_symmetry.space_group_name_H-M   'P 1'
#
loop_
_entity.id
_entity.type
_entity.pdbx_description
1 polymer ?
#
loop_
_entity_poly.entity_id
_entity_poly.type
_entity_poly.pdbx_seq_one_letter_code
_entity_poly.pdbx_strand_id
1 'polypeptide(L)'
;MKKWIATLACFCLLSVSAQAQKYVPTPENLQNRKEFAESRLGIFIHWGLYSTFAQGEWYMNNASVDAREYAKAMNGFYPHRFDARQWVSAFKAAGAKYICFTTRHHEGFSMWNTRWSDYNIMNTPYGKDIVRQLAEECHRQGIKLHLYYSHIDWTREDYPAGRTGRGTKRLDRADWPAYYRFMNNQLTELLTNYGEIGAIWFDGWWDHDVDSVPFNWELEEQYKLIHDLQPGCLVGNNHHQTPFEGEDIQIFERDVPGENKAGLSGQDISALPLETCQTMNHSWGYRVTDQEYKSTRELIQLLVRTAGKGANLLLNVGPQPDGTLPEAALTRLAEMGQWLDRYGESIYATVAGDYRDGDSIITTRNGNNLYVHLLDTNIDRVSMPLSQKVKRVEVLGEGIRIDYKYKKGVLDFAVDIPDDCIDYVVKVTLK
;
A
#
# COMPACT_ATOMS: atom_id res chain seq x y z
N MET A 1 7.70 83.69 -14.33
CA MET A 1 8.24 82.84 -13.23
C MET A 1 7.05 82.19 -12.54
N LYS A 2 6.86 80.88 -12.37
CA LYS A 2 7.57 79.64 -12.69
C LYS A 2 6.49 78.57 -12.95
N LYS A 3 6.77 77.68 -13.90
CA LYS A 3 5.97 76.49 -14.26
C LYS A 3 5.91 75.52 -13.08
N TRP A 4 4.76 74.86 -12.87
CA TRP A 4 4.69 73.58 -12.17
C TRP A 4 3.76 72.65 -12.95
N ILE A 5 4.39 71.68 -13.62
CA ILE A 5 3.76 70.56 -14.32
C ILE A 5 3.46 69.52 -13.24
N ALA A 6 2.20 69.18 -13.04
CA ALA A 6 1.80 68.06 -12.20
C ALA A 6 1.90 66.77 -13.05
N THR A 7 2.94 65.98 -12.81
CA THR A 7 3.10 64.65 -13.40
C THR A 7 2.24 63.66 -12.62
N LEU A 8 1.15 63.18 -13.22
CA LEU A 8 0.44 62.00 -12.74
C LEU A 8 1.35 60.77 -12.96
N ALA A 9 1.90 60.21 -11.89
CA ALA A 9 2.48 58.87 -11.92
C ALA A 9 1.39 57.86 -11.55
N CYS A 10 0.79 57.22 -12.55
CA CYS A 10 0.02 56.00 -12.34
C CYS A 10 0.97 54.87 -11.93
N PHE A 11 1.02 54.56 -10.64
CA PHE A 11 1.56 53.29 -10.16
C PHE A 11 0.54 52.20 -10.48
N CYS A 12 0.71 51.54 -11.63
CA CYS A 12 0.08 50.25 -11.88
C CYS A 12 0.74 49.22 -10.95
N LEU A 13 0.11 48.94 -9.81
CA LEU A 13 0.39 47.75 -9.01
C LEU A 13 0.07 46.53 -9.87
N LEU A 14 1.11 45.91 -10.44
CA LEU A 14 1.03 44.56 -10.97
C LEU A 14 0.80 43.62 -9.78
N SER A 15 -0.48 43.37 -9.49
CA SER A 15 -0.89 42.23 -8.68
C SER A 15 -0.52 40.96 -9.43
N VAL A 16 0.66 40.42 -9.12
CA VAL A 16 0.99 39.04 -9.47
C VAL A 16 0.10 38.17 -8.61
N SER A 17 -1.03 37.76 -9.17
CA SER A 17 -1.83 36.68 -8.60
C SER A 17 -0.92 35.46 -8.55
N ALA A 18 -0.52 35.04 -7.35
CA ALA A 18 0.09 33.74 -7.14
C ALA A 18 -0.97 32.69 -7.52
N GLN A 19 -0.98 32.26 -8.78
CA GLN A 19 -1.62 31.02 -9.14
C GLN A 19 -0.86 29.92 -8.43
N ALA A 20 -1.55 29.13 -7.60
CA ALA A 20 -1.00 27.90 -7.05
C ALA A 20 -0.37 27.12 -8.20
N GLN A 21 0.93 26.84 -8.09
CA GLN A 21 1.67 26.18 -9.14
C GLN A 21 1.21 24.72 -9.14
N LYS A 22 0.48 24.34 -10.20
CA LYS A 22 0.03 22.96 -10.43
C LYS A 22 1.19 21.99 -10.22
N TYR A 23 0.99 20.94 -9.42
CA TYR A 23 1.97 19.90 -9.15
C TYR A 23 2.43 19.27 -10.46
N VAL A 24 3.75 19.17 -10.62
CA VAL A 24 4.40 18.49 -11.74
C VAL A 24 5.38 17.48 -11.14
N PRO A 25 5.15 16.16 -11.30
CA PRO A 25 6.05 15.16 -10.75
C PRO A 25 7.44 15.27 -11.40
N THR A 26 8.47 15.02 -10.60
CA THR A 26 9.85 15.00 -11.10
C THR A 26 10.09 13.78 -12.00
N PRO A 27 11.14 13.78 -12.84
CA PRO A 27 11.52 12.58 -13.60
C PRO A 27 11.80 11.36 -12.72
N GLU A 28 12.36 11.59 -11.53
CA GLU A 28 12.62 10.55 -10.53
C GLU A 28 11.31 9.96 -10.00
N ASN A 29 10.34 10.81 -9.64
CA ASN A 29 9.01 10.35 -9.22
C ASN A 29 8.32 9.52 -10.31
N LEU A 30 8.33 9.97 -11.57
CA LEU A 30 7.75 9.23 -12.69
C LEU A 30 8.41 7.86 -12.90
N GLN A 31 9.73 7.78 -12.73
CA GLN A 31 10.46 6.52 -12.77
C GLN A 31 10.05 5.60 -11.61
N ASN A 32 9.94 6.13 -10.39
CA ASN A 32 9.52 5.36 -9.21
C ASN A 32 8.06 4.89 -9.32
N ARG A 33 7.16 5.67 -9.91
CA ARG A 33 5.78 5.23 -10.24
C ARG A 33 5.79 4.03 -11.19
N LYS A 34 6.68 4.04 -12.19
CA LYS A 34 6.85 2.92 -13.12
C LYS A 34 7.36 1.67 -12.40
N GLU A 35 8.43 1.80 -11.62
CA GLU A 35 9.01 0.70 -10.83
C GLU A 35 8.01 0.12 -9.82
N PHE A 36 7.21 0.99 -9.20
CA PHE A 36 6.11 0.58 -8.34
C PHE A 36 5.08 -0.23 -9.13
N ALA A 37 4.59 0.25 -10.27
CA ALA A 37 3.64 -0.49 -11.10
C ALA A 37 4.19 -1.86 -11.58
N GLU A 38 5.50 -1.97 -11.78
CA GLU A 38 6.17 -3.22 -12.18
C GLU A 38 6.37 -4.21 -11.01
N SER A 39 6.29 -3.72 -9.77
CA SER A 39 6.61 -4.48 -8.54
C SER A 39 5.58 -5.55 -8.18
N ARG A 40 4.29 -5.28 -8.39
CA ARG A 40 3.14 -6.21 -8.29
C ARG A 40 2.84 -6.84 -6.93
N LEU A 41 3.84 -7.06 -6.08
CA LEU A 41 3.69 -7.63 -4.74
C LEU A 41 4.52 -6.84 -3.72
N GLY A 42 3.85 -6.38 -2.67
CA GLY A 42 4.47 -5.83 -1.45
C GLY A 42 3.90 -6.47 -0.19
N ILE A 43 4.59 -6.28 0.94
CA ILE A 43 4.12 -6.75 2.26
C ILE A 43 3.74 -5.56 3.14
N PHE A 44 2.51 -5.57 3.65
CA PHE A 44 2.07 -4.62 4.67
C PHE A 44 2.36 -5.20 6.05
N ILE A 45 2.80 -4.36 6.97
CA ILE A 45 3.06 -4.76 8.34
C ILE A 45 2.34 -3.79 9.26
N HIS A 46 1.27 -4.28 9.89
CA HIS A 46 0.59 -3.59 10.96
C HIS A 46 1.12 -4.07 12.31
N TRP A 47 2.03 -3.29 12.88
CA TRP A 47 2.61 -3.58 14.19
C TRP A 47 2.75 -2.32 15.05
N GLY A 48 2.29 -2.43 16.30
CA GLY A 48 2.25 -1.36 17.29
C GLY A 48 1.85 -1.91 18.65
N LEU A 49 1.50 -1.04 19.60
CA LEU A 49 1.12 -1.45 20.95
C LEU A 49 -0.13 -2.33 20.97
N TYR A 50 -1.05 -2.15 20.01
CA TYR A 50 -2.20 -3.03 19.81
C TYR A 50 -1.86 -4.53 19.74
N SER A 51 -0.66 -4.90 19.27
CA SER A 51 -0.23 -6.29 19.26
C SER A 51 -0.15 -6.91 20.66
N THR A 52 0.12 -6.11 21.69
CA THR A 52 0.18 -6.54 23.11
C THR A 52 -1.19 -6.97 23.64
N PHE A 53 -2.25 -6.32 23.16
CA PHE A 53 -3.62 -6.66 23.53
C PHE A 53 -4.16 -7.83 22.72
N ALA A 54 -3.61 -8.06 21.52
CA ALA A 54 -4.00 -9.11 20.60
C ALA A 54 -5.50 -9.12 20.26
N GLN A 55 -6.10 -7.92 20.16
CA GLN A 55 -7.51 -7.68 19.83
C GLN A 55 -7.69 -6.97 18.46
N GLY A 56 -6.62 -6.85 17.67
CA GLY A 56 -6.58 -5.99 16.48
C GLY A 56 -6.30 -4.51 16.82
N GLU A 57 -5.90 -3.77 15.79
CA GLU A 57 -5.45 -2.38 15.84
C GLU A 57 -6.54 -1.38 16.22
N TRP A 58 -7.80 -1.71 15.98
CA TRP A 58 -8.97 -0.89 16.36
C TRP A 58 -9.45 -1.10 17.79
N TYR A 59 -8.76 -1.91 18.61
CA TYR A 59 -9.21 -2.25 19.96
C TYR A 59 -9.50 -1.02 20.83
N MET A 60 -8.64 0.01 20.79
CA MET A 60 -8.82 1.24 21.57
C MET A 60 -10.17 1.91 21.27
N ASN A 61 -10.52 2.03 19.98
CA ASN A 61 -11.78 2.60 19.52
C ASN A 61 -12.97 1.69 19.84
N ASN A 62 -12.89 0.42 19.43
CA ASN A 62 -14.03 -0.51 19.45
C ASN A 62 -14.46 -0.89 20.88
N ALA A 63 -13.52 -0.94 21.82
CA ALA A 63 -13.80 -1.18 23.22
C ALA A 63 -13.89 0.10 24.07
N SER A 64 -13.81 1.29 23.44
CA SER A 64 -13.83 2.59 24.13
C SER A 64 -12.83 2.64 25.30
N VAL A 65 -11.61 2.15 25.04
CA VAL A 65 -10.55 2.09 26.05
C VAL A 65 -10.04 3.50 26.28
N ASP A 66 -9.88 3.88 27.55
CA ASP A 66 -9.25 5.16 27.91
C ASP A 66 -7.84 5.23 27.31
N ALA A 67 -7.54 6.28 26.55
CA ALA A 67 -6.26 6.47 25.86
C ALA A 67 -5.06 6.43 26.82
N ARG A 68 -5.22 6.97 28.04
CA ARG A 68 -4.15 6.99 29.06
C ARG A 68 -3.93 5.63 29.68
N GLU A 69 -4.98 4.83 29.85
CA GLU A 69 -4.86 3.44 30.30
C GLU A 69 -4.25 2.56 29.23
N TYR A 70 -4.64 2.75 27.96
CA TYR A 70 -4.08 2.04 26.82
C TYR A 70 -2.57 2.29 26.69
N ALA A 71 -2.15 3.56 26.79
CA ALA A 71 -0.75 3.96 26.66
C ALA A 71 0.19 3.29 27.66
N LYS A 72 -0.33 2.82 28.82
CA LYS A 72 0.48 2.10 29.82
C LYS A 72 1.08 0.79 29.29
N ALA A 73 0.51 0.22 28.22
CA ALA A 73 1.08 -0.96 27.56
C ALA A 73 2.52 -0.73 27.08
N MET A 74 2.90 0.52 26.78
CA MET A 74 4.27 0.86 26.39
C MET A 74 5.31 0.44 27.45
N ASN A 75 4.93 0.42 28.74
CA ASN A 75 5.82 0.04 29.84
C ASN A 75 6.17 -1.46 29.84
N GLY A 76 5.42 -2.27 29.10
CA GLY A 76 5.67 -3.71 28.94
C GLY A 76 6.06 -4.12 27.52
N PHE A 77 6.10 -3.18 26.57
CA PHE A 77 6.36 -3.50 25.17
C PHE A 77 7.85 -3.79 24.92
N TYR A 78 8.18 -5.08 24.81
CA TYR A 78 9.54 -5.58 24.64
C TYR A 78 9.61 -6.70 23.59
N PRO A 79 9.69 -6.36 22.29
CA PRO A 79 9.78 -7.32 21.22
C PRO A 79 11.18 -7.95 21.08
N HIS A 80 11.53 -8.78 22.05
CA HIS A 80 12.84 -9.42 22.18
C HIS A 80 13.22 -10.35 21.02
N ARG A 81 12.25 -10.77 20.19
CA ARG A 81 12.46 -11.65 19.03
C ARG A 81 12.38 -10.90 17.70
N PHE A 82 12.18 -9.58 17.71
CA PHE A 82 12.23 -8.80 16.49
C PHE A 82 13.61 -8.87 15.85
N ASP A 83 13.63 -9.19 14.56
CA ASP A 83 14.82 -9.24 13.74
C ASP A 83 14.46 -8.75 12.32
N ALA A 84 14.86 -7.52 12.01
CA ALA A 84 14.62 -6.92 10.70
C ALA A 84 15.19 -7.77 9.56
N ARG A 85 16.34 -8.43 9.75
CA ARG A 85 16.96 -9.27 8.74
C ARG A 85 16.10 -10.47 8.43
N GLN A 86 15.57 -11.14 9.45
CA GLN A 86 14.67 -12.27 9.25
C GLN A 86 13.38 -11.86 8.54
N TRP A 87 12.78 -10.74 8.93
CA TRP A 87 11.58 -10.21 8.28
C TRP A 87 11.82 -9.90 6.80
N VAL A 88 12.80 -9.05 6.50
CA VAL A 88 13.09 -8.62 5.11
C VAL A 88 13.50 -9.81 4.24
N SER A 89 14.28 -10.77 4.78
CA SER A 89 14.64 -11.98 4.03
C SER A 89 13.43 -12.87 3.75
N ALA A 90 12.50 -13.04 4.71
CA ALA A 90 11.28 -13.82 4.49
C ALA A 90 10.40 -13.18 3.41
N PHE A 91 10.19 -11.86 3.48
CA PHE A 91 9.36 -11.14 2.50
C PHE A 91 9.98 -11.13 1.10
N LYS A 92 11.31 -10.96 1.01
CA LYS A 92 12.03 -11.06 -0.25
C LYS A 92 11.93 -12.46 -0.85
N ALA A 93 12.07 -13.51 -0.03
CA ALA A 93 11.92 -14.90 -0.47
C ALA A 93 10.48 -15.22 -0.92
N ALA A 94 9.49 -14.53 -0.36
CA ALA A 94 8.10 -14.60 -0.82
C ALA A 94 7.85 -13.87 -2.16
N GLY A 95 8.88 -13.22 -2.73
CA GLY A 95 8.79 -12.49 -3.99
C GLY A 95 8.38 -11.01 -3.85
N ALA A 96 8.23 -10.48 -2.63
CA ALA A 96 7.89 -9.06 -2.46
C ALA A 96 9.01 -8.14 -2.96
N LYS A 97 8.63 -7.00 -3.55
CA LYS A 97 9.57 -5.97 -4.03
C LYS A 97 9.65 -4.75 -3.11
N TYR A 98 8.65 -4.57 -2.26
CA TYR A 98 8.58 -3.50 -1.28
C TYR A 98 7.88 -3.95 0.01
N ILE A 99 8.12 -3.21 1.08
CA ILE A 99 7.48 -3.39 2.40
C ILE A 99 6.85 -2.07 2.80
N CYS A 100 5.60 -2.08 3.26
CA CYS A 100 4.94 -0.95 3.90
C CYS A 100 4.81 -1.21 5.40
N PHE A 101 5.38 -0.35 6.24
CA PHE A 101 5.40 -0.54 7.70
C PHE A 101 4.65 0.58 8.41
N THR A 102 3.78 0.23 9.37
CA THR A 102 3.11 1.19 10.26
C THR A 102 4.12 1.89 11.17
N THR A 103 4.61 3.05 10.73
CA THR A 103 5.46 3.90 11.58
C THR A 103 4.66 4.41 12.77
N ARG A 104 3.38 4.71 12.53
CA ARG A 104 2.40 5.10 13.53
C ARG A 104 1.00 4.84 13.02
N HIS A 105 0.18 4.20 13.85
CA HIS A 105 -1.24 3.94 13.58
C HIS A 105 -2.13 4.93 14.34
N HIS A 106 -3.46 4.80 14.20
CA HIS A 106 -4.44 5.66 14.87
C HIS A 106 -4.28 5.73 16.40
N GLU A 107 -3.71 4.68 17.02
CA GLU A 107 -3.40 4.69 18.45
C GLU A 107 -2.36 5.76 18.85
N GLY A 108 -1.69 6.41 17.91
CA GLY A 108 -0.77 7.52 18.15
C GLY A 108 0.67 7.11 18.48
N PHE A 109 0.94 5.83 18.76
CA PHE A 109 2.26 5.34 19.14
C PHE A 109 3.24 5.32 17.96
N SER A 110 4.42 5.91 18.15
CA SER A 110 5.45 6.00 17.11
C SER A 110 6.50 4.88 17.24
N MET A 111 6.71 4.12 16.17
CA MET A 111 7.65 2.98 16.08
C MET A 111 9.10 3.40 15.75
N TRP A 112 9.43 4.68 15.88
CA TRP A 112 10.77 5.24 15.63
C TRP A 112 11.16 6.27 16.70
N ASN A 113 12.42 6.71 16.67
CA ASN A 113 12.95 7.73 17.57
C ASN A 113 12.51 9.14 17.15
N THR A 114 11.26 9.50 17.41
CA THR A 114 10.75 10.86 17.21
C THR A 114 11.03 11.75 18.41
N ARG A 115 11.42 13.01 18.18
CA ARG A 115 11.56 14.00 19.28
C ARG A 115 10.26 14.75 19.60
N TRP A 116 9.20 14.49 18.84
CA TRP A 116 7.95 15.28 18.87
C TRP A 116 6.86 14.68 19.76
N SER A 117 7.11 13.51 20.35
CA SER A 117 6.22 12.84 21.30
C SER A 117 7.02 11.86 22.15
N ASP A 118 6.78 11.84 23.46
CA ASP A 118 7.32 10.80 24.35
C ASP A 118 6.61 9.44 24.15
N TYR A 119 5.48 9.41 23.44
CA TYR A 119 4.74 8.18 23.15
C TYR A 119 5.32 7.46 21.94
N ASN A 120 6.53 6.92 22.11
CA ASN A 120 7.30 6.24 21.07
C ASN A 120 8.11 5.04 21.60
N ILE A 121 8.63 4.22 20.67
CA ILE A 121 9.36 2.97 20.95
C ILE A 121 10.62 3.14 21.80
N MET A 122 11.26 4.31 21.77
CA MET A 122 12.48 4.57 22.53
C MET A 122 12.20 4.68 24.03
N ASN A 123 10.95 4.97 24.41
CA ASN A 123 10.50 5.08 25.79
C ASN A 123 9.85 3.79 26.31
N THR A 124 10.03 2.66 25.62
CA THR A 124 9.67 1.33 26.13
C THR A 124 10.91 0.59 26.66
N PRO A 125 10.76 -0.54 27.38
CA PRO A 125 11.89 -1.38 27.75
C PRO A 125 12.74 -1.88 26.56
N TYR A 126 12.21 -1.82 25.33
CA TYR A 126 12.94 -2.22 24.13
C TYR A 126 13.99 -1.19 23.72
N GLY A 127 13.63 0.10 23.78
CA GLY A 127 14.57 1.22 23.65
C GLY A 127 15.37 1.27 22.34
N LYS A 128 14.85 0.67 21.25
CA LYS A 128 15.51 0.63 19.94
C LYS A 128 14.55 1.03 18.83
N ASP A 129 15.08 1.77 17.87
CA ASP A 129 14.32 2.28 16.73
C ASP A 129 14.03 1.16 15.72
N ILE A 130 12.74 0.81 15.56
CA ILE A 130 12.31 -0.28 14.67
C ILE A 130 12.35 0.18 13.20
N VAL A 131 11.92 1.41 12.92
CA VAL A 131 11.96 1.96 11.56
C VAL A 131 13.39 2.06 11.04
N ARG A 132 14.35 2.44 11.90
CA ARG A 132 15.80 2.43 11.57
C ARG A 132 16.27 1.05 11.14
N GLN A 133 15.99 0.04 11.97
CA GLN A 133 16.42 -1.33 11.72
C GLN A 133 15.80 -1.88 10.42
N LEU A 134 14.54 -1.56 10.14
CA LEU A 134 13.89 -1.95 8.88
C LEU A 134 14.46 -1.19 7.69
N ALA A 135 14.67 0.12 7.78
CA ALA A 135 15.19 0.94 6.68
C ALA A 135 16.59 0.47 6.25
N GLU A 136 17.51 0.35 7.22
CA GLU A 136 18.88 -0.12 6.97
C GLU A 136 18.89 -1.50 6.32
N GLU A 137 18.04 -2.40 6.80
CA GLU A 137 17.98 -3.77 6.30
C GLU A 137 17.31 -3.88 4.93
N CYS A 138 16.28 -3.07 4.67
CA CYS A 138 15.65 -2.93 3.36
C CYS A 138 16.68 -2.43 2.33
N HIS A 139 17.44 -1.38 2.65
CA HIS A 139 18.52 -0.88 1.80
C HIS A 139 19.59 -1.95 1.56
N ARG A 140 19.99 -2.68 2.61
CA ARG A 140 20.99 -3.76 2.50
C ARG A 140 20.54 -4.90 1.59
N GLN A 141 19.25 -5.23 1.57
CA GLN A 141 18.69 -6.33 0.78
C GLN A 141 18.10 -5.89 -0.57
N GLY A 142 18.09 -4.59 -0.87
CA GLY A 142 17.53 -4.04 -2.11
C GLY A 142 16.00 -4.17 -2.17
N ILE A 143 15.32 -3.99 -1.04
CA ILE A 143 13.87 -3.91 -0.94
C ILE A 143 13.49 -2.44 -0.67
N LYS A 144 12.50 -1.90 -1.38
CA LYS A 144 12.02 -0.54 -1.10
C LYS A 144 11.19 -0.55 0.19
N LEU A 145 11.44 0.40 1.09
CA LEU A 145 10.65 0.61 2.29
C LEU A 145 9.66 1.76 2.06
N HIS A 146 8.39 1.49 2.28
CA HIS A 146 7.29 2.44 2.35
C HIS A 146 6.88 2.60 3.81
N LEU A 147 6.46 3.80 4.17
CA LEU A 147 6.10 4.14 5.53
C LEU A 147 4.62 4.49 5.60
N TYR A 148 3.86 3.69 6.32
CA TYR A 148 2.49 4.03 6.67
C TYR A 148 2.50 5.09 7.77
N TYR A 149 1.66 6.11 7.62
CA TYR A 149 1.48 7.18 8.58
C TYR A 149 -0.01 7.54 8.72
N SER A 150 -0.54 7.49 9.93
CA SER A 150 -1.92 7.90 10.16
C SER A 150 -2.09 9.40 10.38
N HIS A 151 -3.07 9.97 9.70
CA HIS A 151 -3.61 11.31 9.97
C HIS A 151 -4.45 11.38 11.25
N ILE A 152 -4.97 10.24 11.72
CA ILE A 152 -5.79 10.14 12.93
C ILE A 152 -4.87 9.99 14.14
N ASP A 153 -5.26 10.59 15.25
CA ASP A 153 -4.70 10.28 16.56
C ASP A 153 -5.78 10.08 17.63
N TRP A 154 -5.78 8.92 18.27
CA TRP A 154 -6.71 8.58 19.35
C TRP A 154 -6.30 9.03 20.74
N THR A 155 -5.08 9.52 20.90
CA THR A 155 -4.46 9.88 22.18
C THR A 155 -4.21 11.36 22.35
N ARG A 156 -3.89 12.08 21.27
CA ARG A 156 -3.54 13.50 21.34
C ARG A 156 -4.76 14.39 21.47
N GLU A 157 -4.63 15.40 22.32
CA GLU A 157 -5.71 16.34 22.65
C GLU A 157 -5.86 17.48 21.62
N ASP A 158 -4.83 17.72 20.81
CA ASP A 158 -4.80 18.75 19.76
C ASP A 158 -5.35 18.27 18.41
N TYR A 159 -5.41 16.96 18.14
CA TYR A 159 -6.10 16.43 16.97
C TYR A 159 -7.62 16.70 17.08
N PRO A 160 -8.22 17.47 16.16
CA PRO A 160 -9.67 17.65 16.13
C PRO A 160 -10.34 16.29 15.93
N ALA A 161 -11.19 15.88 16.85
CA ALA A 161 -11.82 14.56 16.76
C ALA A 161 -12.82 14.48 15.60
N GLY A 162 -12.60 13.56 14.65
CA GLY A 162 -13.58 13.12 13.66
C GLY A 162 -14.55 12.07 14.23
N ARG A 163 -15.03 11.14 13.43
CA ARG A 163 -16.06 10.16 13.85
C ARG A 163 -15.52 9.03 14.73
N THR A 164 -14.21 8.80 14.76
CA THR A 164 -13.56 7.73 15.52
C THR A 164 -12.92 8.23 16.81
N GLY A 165 -12.49 7.30 17.68
CA GLY A 165 -11.80 7.62 18.93
C GLY A 165 -12.64 8.33 19.99
N ARG A 166 -13.95 8.50 19.78
CA ARG A 166 -14.86 9.24 20.68
C ARG A 166 -14.97 8.63 22.08
N GLY A 167 -14.75 7.32 22.21
CA GLY A 167 -14.79 6.58 23.47
C GLY A 167 -13.49 6.63 24.27
N THR A 168 -12.41 7.24 23.75
CA THR A 168 -11.07 7.17 24.35
C THR A 168 -10.85 8.04 25.58
N LYS A 169 -11.83 8.87 25.95
CA LYS A 169 -11.76 9.79 27.12
C LYS A 169 -10.57 10.75 27.09
N ARG A 170 -9.95 10.97 25.92
CA ARG A 170 -9.01 12.07 25.70
C ARG A 170 -9.73 13.41 25.88
N LEU A 171 -9.01 14.45 26.31
CA LEU A 171 -9.56 15.80 26.25
C LEU A 171 -9.56 16.26 24.79
N ASP A 172 -10.64 16.88 24.35
CA ASP A 172 -10.78 17.39 22.98
C ASP A 172 -10.51 18.90 22.99
N ARG A 173 -9.23 19.29 22.84
CA ARG A 173 -8.85 20.70 22.75
C ARG A 173 -8.95 21.23 21.33
N ALA A 174 -8.82 20.35 20.33
CA ALA A 174 -8.93 20.62 18.90
C ALA A 174 -8.10 21.85 18.43
N ASP A 175 -6.81 21.64 18.21
CA ASP A 175 -5.87 22.64 17.65
C ASP A 175 -5.19 22.04 16.41
N TRP A 176 -5.90 22.11 15.28
CA TRP A 176 -5.40 21.58 14.01
C TRP A 176 -4.04 22.17 13.61
N PRO A 177 -3.79 23.50 13.67
CA PRO A 177 -2.47 24.04 13.35
C PRO A 177 -1.33 23.44 14.19
N ALA A 178 -1.57 23.16 15.47
CA ALA A 178 -0.57 22.48 16.32
C ALA A 178 -0.35 21.02 15.89
N TYR A 179 -1.43 20.27 15.67
CA TYR A 179 -1.35 18.87 15.26
C TYR A 179 -0.73 18.70 13.86
N TYR A 180 -1.12 19.54 12.90
CA TYR A 180 -0.56 19.57 11.54
C TYR A 180 0.94 19.86 11.54
N ARG A 181 1.40 20.88 12.30
CA ARG A 181 2.84 21.12 12.47
C ARG A 181 3.55 19.92 13.07
N PHE A 182 2.95 19.27 14.06
CA PHE A 182 3.50 18.07 14.67
C PHE A 182 3.62 16.92 13.65
N MET A 183 2.62 16.68 12.81
CA MET A 183 2.69 15.66 11.75
C MET A 183 3.80 15.96 10.74
N ASN A 184 3.85 17.19 10.22
CA ASN A 184 4.83 17.57 9.21
C ASN A 184 6.27 17.52 9.74
N ASN A 185 6.44 17.82 11.03
CA ASN A 185 7.70 17.64 11.74
C ASN A 185 8.11 16.16 11.86
N GLN A 186 7.16 15.25 12.11
CA GLN A 186 7.41 13.81 12.12
C GLN A 186 7.72 13.26 10.72
N LEU A 187 6.96 13.67 9.70
CA LEU A 187 7.23 13.34 8.30
C LEU A 187 8.63 13.82 7.87
N THR A 188 9.04 15.01 8.31
CA THR A 188 10.39 15.52 8.10
C THR A 188 11.45 14.60 8.71
N GLU A 189 11.26 14.11 9.95
CA GLU A 189 12.18 13.14 10.55
C GLU A 189 12.25 11.83 9.74
N LEU A 190 11.10 11.28 9.35
CA LEU A 190 11.02 10.04 8.58
C LEU A 190 11.73 10.15 7.22
N LEU A 191 11.59 11.29 6.54
CA LEU A 191 12.14 11.53 5.20
C LEU A 191 13.57 12.09 5.19
N THR A 192 14.14 12.47 6.34
CA THR A 192 15.52 12.99 6.40
C THR A 192 16.47 12.07 7.16
N ASN A 193 15.96 11.27 8.09
CA ASN A 193 16.81 10.47 8.96
C ASN A 193 16.98 9.03 8.48
N TYR A 194 16.09 8.46 7.66
CA TYR A 194 16.02 7.01 7.40
C TYR A 194 16.49 6.59 6.01
N GLY A 195 17.20 7.47 5.30
CA GLY A 195 17.66 7.24 3.92
C GLY A 195 16.52 7.30 2.92
N GLU A 196 16.68 6.63 1.78
CA GLU A 196 15.65 6.64 0.72
C GLU A 196 14.38 5.91 1.16
N ILE A 197 13.24 6.58 1.06
CA ILE A 197 11.90 6.04 1.35
C ILE A 197 11.11 5.97 0.03
N GLY A 198 10.58 4.78 -0.28
CA GLY A 198 9.86 4.55 -1.54
C GLY A 198 8.50 5.22 -1.59
N ALA A 199 7.76 5.23 -0.48
CA ALA A 199 6.47 5.91 -0.41
C ALA A 199 6.08 6.30 1.02
N ILE A 200 5.28 7.37 1.15
CA ILE A 200 4.44 7.64 2.31
C ILE A 200 3.02 7.16 1.99
N TRP A 201 2.52 6.24 2.80
CA TRP A 201 1.20 5.66 2.69
C TRP A 201 0.33 6.23 3.81
N PHE A 202 -0.55 7.16 3.48
CA PHE A 202 -1.41 7.83 4.44
C PHE A 202 -2.72 7.11 4.67
N ASP A 203 -3.26 7.28 5.88
CA ASP A 203 -4.57 6.75 6.25
C ASP A 203 -5.31 7.67 7.21
N GLY A 204 -6.64 7.54 7.23
CA GLY A 204 -7.51 8.15 8.23
C GLY A 204 -8.09 9.51 7.85
N TRP A 205 -7.84 10.00 6.64
CA TRP A 205 -8.47 11.22 6.11
C TRP A 205 -10.01 11.17 6.17
N TRP A 206 -10.56 9.98 6.03
CA TRP A 206 -12.00 9.71 6.08
C TRP A 206 -12.61 9.92 7.47
N ASP A 207 -11.83 10.20 8.53
CA ASP A 207 -12.38 10.41 9.89
C ASP A 207 -13.35 11.61 9.96
N HIS A 208 -13.21 12.57 9.06
CA HIS A 208 -14.04 13.77 8.97
C HIS A 208 -15.04 13.72 7.78
N ASP A 209 -15.33 12.55 7.23
CA ASP A 209 -16.24 12.35 6.08
C ASP A 209 -17.72 12.67 6.37
N VAL A 210 -18.11 12.74 7.64
CA VAL A 210 -19.47 13.04 8.12
C VAL A 210 -19.62 14.45 8.71
N ASP A 211 -18.59 15.28 8.64
CA ASP A 211 -18.62 16.62 9.22
C ASP A 211 -19.57 17.55 8.44
N SER A 212 -20.35 18.36 9.17
CA SER A 212 -21.26 19.33 8.56
C SER A 212 -20.55 20.43 7.76
N VAL A 213 -19.29 20.72 8.12
CA VAL A 213 -18.39 21.61 7.40
C VAL A 213 -17.18 20.75 7.01
N PRO A 214 -16.86 20.61 5.71
CA PRO A 214 -15.72 19.80 5.29
C PRO A 214 -14.43 20.22 6.00
N PHE A 215 -13.75 19.25 6.60
CA PHE A 215 -12.48 19.48 7.27
C PHE A 215 -11.38 19.71 6.23
N ASN A 216 -10.62 20.81 6.39
CA ASN A 216 -9.46 21.08 5.53
C ASN A 216 -8.22 20.37 6.10
N TRP A 217 -7.80 19.30 5.43
CA TRP A 217 -6.63 18.51 5.80
C TRP A 217 -5.28 19.12 5.36
N GLU A 218 -5.27 20.25 4.62
CA GLU A 218 -4.04 20.91 4.15
C GLU A 218 -3.08 19.95 3.42
N LEU A 219 -3.66 19.07 2.59
CA LEU A 219 -2.93 18.00 1.89
C LEU A 219 -1.95 18.53 0.85
N GLU A 220 -2.28 19.61 0.13
CA GLU A 220 -1.42 20.17 -0.92
C GLU A 220 -0.03 20.53 -0.37
N GLU A 221 0.01 21.28 0.73
CA GLU A 221 1.25 21.68 1.39
C GLU A 221 1.97 20.49 2.03
N GLN A 222 1.25 19.50 2.54
CA GLN A 222 1.85 18.30 3.14
C GLN A 222 2.49 17.39 2.08
N TYR A 223 1.82 17.18 0.95
CA TYR A 223 2.35 16.41 -0.17
C TYR A 223 3.56 17.13 -0.78
N LYS A 224 3.47 18.45 -0.94
CA LYS A 224 4.60 19.28 -1.37
C LYS A 224 5.81 19.13 -0.45
N LEU A 225 5.62 19.12 0.87
CA LEU A 225 6.72 18.90 1.82
C LEU A 225 7.43 17.56 1.56
N ILE A 226 6.67 16.49 1.32
CA ILE A 226 7.23 15.16 1.04
C ILE A 226 8.09 15.19 -0.22
N HIS A 227 7.56 15.75 -1.31
CA HIS A 227 8.28 15.84 -2.59
C HIS A 227 9.47 16.81 -2.54
N ASP A 228 9.41 17.87 -1.72
CA ASP A 228 10.54 18.78 -1.52
C ASP A 228 11.68 18.10 -0.74
N LEU A 229 11.36 17.21 0.22
CA LEU A 229 12.34 16.48 1.02
C LEU A 229 12.92 15.27 0.27
N GLN A 230 12.07 14.49 -0.40
CA GLN A 230 12.47 13.35 -1.24
C GLN A 230 11.69 13.38 -2.57
N PRO A 231 12.26 13.98 -3.63
CA PRO A 231 11.57 14.15 -4.92
C PRO A 231 11.12 12.87 -5.61
N GLY A 232 11.71 11.72 -5.27
CA GLY A 232 11.31 10.39 -5.74
C GLY A 232 10.30 9.66 -4.85
N CYS A 233 10.02 10.15 -3.64
CA CYS A 233 9.11 9.48 -2.71
C CYS A 233 7.67 9.58 -3.23
N LEU A 234 6.98 8.43 -3.30
CA LEU A 234 5.60 8.37 -3.75
C LEU A 234 4.65 8.72 -2.61
N VAL A 235 3.56 9.42 -2.91
CA VAL A 235 2.45 9.66 -1.97
C VAL A 235 1.24 8.86 -2.39
N GLY A 236 0.71 8.07 -1.47
CA GLY A 236 -0.61 7.44 -1.59
C GLY A 236 -1.44 7.72 -0.35
N ASN A 237 -2.72 8.03 -0.49
CA ASN A 237 -3.60 8.28 0.64
C ASN A 237 -4.85 7.41 0.55
N ASN A 238 -5.07 6.58 1.58
CA ASN A 238 -6.23 5.70 1.69
C ASN A 238 -7.48 6.47 2.17
N HIS A 239 -7.86 7.50 1.41
CA HIS A 239 -9.00 8.35 1.72
C HIS A 239 -10.29 7.91 1.00
N HIS A 240 -10.24 6.85 0.21
CA HIS A 240 -11.38 6.27 -0.52
C HIS A 240 -12.08 7.25 -1.47
N GLN A 241 -11.29 8.13 -2.09
CA GLN A 241 -11.73 9.07 -3.12
C GLN A 241 -10.84 8.87 -4.36
N THR A 242 -11.25 9.47 -5.49
CA THR A 242 -10.34 9.60 -6.62
C THR A 242 -9.11 10.42 -6.18
N PRO A 243 -7.88 10.05 -6.57
CA PRO A 243 -6.66 10.68 -6.08
C PRO A 243 -6.66 12.20 -6.22
N PHE A 244 -6.22 12.90 -5.17
CA PHE A 244 -6.02 14.33 -5.20
C PHE A 244 -4.71 14.71 -5.92
N GLU A 245 -4.62 15.97 -6.32
CA GLU A 245 -3.38 16.50 -6.89
C GLU A 245 -2.23 16.38 -5.87
N GLY A 246 -1.06 15.90 -6.33
CA GLY A 246 0.06 15.55 -5.45
C GLY A 246 0.15 14.05 -5.14
N GLU A 247 -0.86 13.25 -5.42
CA GLU A 247 -0.78 11.81 -5.24
C GLU A 247 -0.12 11.11 -6.44
N ASP A 248 0.61 10.05 -6.12
CA ASP A 248 1.45 9.32 -7.05
C ASP A 248 0.97 7.87 -7.28
N ILE A 249 0.18 7.33 -6.34
CA ILE A 249 -0.44 5.99 -6.39
C ILE A 249 -1.90 6.06 -5.93
N GLN A 250 -2.74 5.16 -6.42
CA GLN A 250 -4.13 5.02 -5.97
C GLN A 250 -4.32 3.71 -5.19
N ILE A 251 -4.99 3.80 -4.05
CA ILE A 251 -5.16 2.70 -3.10
C ILE A 251 -6.61 2.19 -3.11
N PHE A 252 -6.77 0.87 -3.08
CA PHE A 252 -8.04 0.17 -2.92
C PHE A 252 -7.96 -0.76 -1.70
N GLU A 253 -8.80 -0.52 -0.71
CA GLU A 253 -8.76 -1.27 0.54
C GLU A 253 -9.70 -2.47 0.49
N ARG A 254 -9.15 -3.67 0.73
CA ARG A 254 -9.87 -4.94 0.78
C ARG A 254 -10.66 -5.27 -0.49
N ASP A 255 -10.34 -4.60 -1.60
CA ASP A 255 -10.99 -4.81 -2.87
C ASP A 255 -10.02 -4.71 -4.04
N VAL A 256 -10.32 -5.46 -5.10
CA VAL A 256 -9.59 -5.41 -6.36
C VAL A 256 -10.22 -4.31 -7.23
N PRO A 257 -9.46 -3.47 -7.95
CA PRO A 257 -10.02 -2.29 -8.59
C PRO A 257 -11.18 -2.64 -9.55
N GLY A 258 -12.34 -2.01 -9.28
CA GLY A 258 -13.57 -2.16 -10.06
C GLY A 258 -14.47 -3.35 -9.66
N GLU A 259 -14.14 -4.15 -8.64
CA GLU A 259 -15.04 -5.20 -8.14
C GLU A 259 -16.16 -4.65 -7.23
N ASN A 260 -15.88 -3.60 -6.44
CA ASN A 260 -16.82 -2.93 -5.53
C ASN A 260 -17.49 -3.88 -4.52
N LYS A 261 -16.75 -4.88 -4.04
CA LYS A 261 -17.28 -5.94 -3.15
C LYS A 261 -17.06 -5.65 -1.67
N ALA A 262 -16.07 -4.81 -1.34
CA ALA A 262 -15.71 -4.48 0.04
C ALA A 262 -15.03 -3.10 0.13
N GLY A 263 -14.99 -2.53 1.34
CA GLY A 263 -14.46 -1.19 1.59
C GLY A 263 -15.33 -0.06 1.02
N LEU A 264 -14.83 1.17 1.06
CA LEU A 264 -15.42 2.32 0.36
C LEU A 264 -14.81 2.46 -1.05
N SER A 265 -14.70 1.36 -1.78
CA SER A 265 -13.95 1.28 -3.06
C SER A 265 -14.71 1.83 -4.29
N GLY A 266 -15.79 2.60 -4.10
CA GLY A 266 -16.64 3.15 -5.17
C GLY A 266 -16.05 4.32 -5.96
N GLN A 267 -14.76 4.59 -5.80
CA GLN A 267 -14.01 5.65 -6.47
C GLN A 267 -13.69 5.32 -7.93
N ASP A 268 -13.53 6.35 -8.77
CA ASP A 268 -13.09 6.16 -10.16
C ASP A 268 -11.64 5.65 -10.20
N ILE A 269 -11.36 4.76 -11.15
CA ILE A 269 -10.00 4.25 -11.38
C ILE A 269 -9.21 5.29 -12.17
N SER A 270 -8.15 5.82 -11.57
CA SER A 270 -7.27 6.82 -12.16
C SER A 270 -6.24 6.21 -13.11
N ALA A 271 -5.42 7.06 -13.72
CA ALA A 271 -4.26 6.65 -14.52
C ALA A 271 -2.98 6.45 -13.69
N LEU A 272 -3.04 6.65 -12.38
CA LEU A 272 -1.90 6.38 -11.49
C LEU A 272 -1.67 4.88 -11.35
N PRO A 273 -0.45 4.44 -10.97
CA PRO A 273 -0.25 3.09 -10.47
C PRO A 273 -1.26 2.74 -9.37
N LEU A 274 -1.82 1.54 -9.43
CA LEU A 274 -2.87 1.08 -8.53
C LEU A 274 -2.30 0.09 -7.52
N GLU A 275 -2.79 0.13 -6.28
CA GLU A 275 -2.47 -0.83 -5.22
C GLU A 275 -3.73 -1.28 -4.51
N THR A 276 -3.88 -2.59 -4.34
CA THR A 276 -4.87 -3.20 -3.46
C THR A 276 -4.19 -3.65 -2.18
N CYS A 277 -4.63 -3.17 -1.03
CA CYS A 277 -4.19 -3.72 0.26
C CYS A 277 -5.18 -4.78 0.77
N GLN A 278 -4.68 -5.91 1.23
CA GLN A 278 -5.48 -7.06 1.67
C GLN A 278 -4.86 -7.77 2.87
N THR A 279 -5.71 -8.32 3.74
CA THR A 279 -5.29 -9.10 4.91
C THR A 279 -5.10 -10.58 4.56
N MET A 280 -4.12 -11.25 5.19
CA MET A 280 -3.99 -12.71 5.08
C MET A 280 -5.08 -13.47 5.86
N ASN A 281 -5.53 -12.92 6.99
CA ASN A 281 -6.68 -13.38 7.77
C ASN A 281 -7.76 -12.28 7.78
N HIS A 282 -8.54 -12.11 8.85
CA HIS A 282 -9.60 -11.09 8.93
C HIS A 282 -9.16 -9.79 9.62
N SER A 283 -7.88 -9.69 10.03
CA SER A 283 -7.37 -8.58 10.84
C SER A 283 -6.10 -7.96 10.22
N TRP A 284 -5.92 -6.64 10.39
CA TRP A 284 -4.66 -6.00 10.00
C TRP A 284 -3.60 -6.21 11.08
N GLY A 285 -3.85 -5.71 12.29
CA GLY A 285 -3.03 -5.95 13.46
C GLY A 285 -3.25 -7.35 14.05
N TYR A 286 -2.27 -7.82 14.82
CA TYR A 286 -2.34 -9.14 15.45
C TYR A 286 -3.58 -9.29 16.33
N ARG A 287 -4.34 -10.36 16.08
CA ARG A 287 -5.50 -10.77 16.86
C ARG A 287 -5.39 -12.25 17.21
N VAL A 288 -5.26 -12.58 18.49
CA VAL A 288 -4.95 -13.95 18.94
C VAL A 288 -6.03 -14.95 18.55
N THR A 289 -7.29 -14.53 18.49
CA THR A 289 -8.42 -15.37 18.12
C THR A 289 -8.57 -15.57 16.61
N ASP A 290 -7.89 -14.77 15.79
CA ASP A 290 -8.03 -14.80 14.33
C ASP A 290 -6.98 -15.71 13.69
N GLN A 291 -7.32 -17.00 13.62
CA GLN A 291 -6.49 -18.04 13.03
C GLN A 291 -6.97 -18.46 11.62
N GLU A 292 -7.97 -17.76 11.06
CA GLU A 292 -8.55 -18.04 9.75
C GLU A 292 -7.72 -17.40 8.64
N TYR A 293 -6.54 -17.95 8.39
CA TYR A 293 -5.69 -17.53 7.29
C TYR A 293 -6.23 -18.06 5.96
N LYS A 294 -6.29 -17.17 4.96
CA LYS A 294 -6.50 -17.53 3.56
C LYS A 294 -5.48 -18.60 3.16
N SER A 295 -5.96 -19.58 2.41
CA SER A 295 -5.11 -20.62 1.84
C SER A 295 -4.15 -20.05 0.81
N THR A 296 -3.09 -20.81 0.53
CA THR A 296 -2.10 -20.48 -0.52
C THR A 296 -2.76 -20.29 -1.88
N ARG A 297 -3.76 -21.13 -2.19
CA ARG A 297 -4.57 -21.02 -3.41
C ARG A 297 -5.26 -19.66 -3.48
N GLU A 298 -5.97 -19.27 -2.42
CA GLU A 298 -6.67 -17.98 -2.37
C GLU A 298 -5.72 -16.79 -2.53
N LEU A 299 -4.54 -16.85 -1.90
CA LEU A 299 -3.55 -15.76 -1.95
C LEU A 299 -2.88 -15.64 -3.32
N ILE A 300 -2.50 -16.76 -3.94
CA ILE A 300 -1.95 -16.76 -5.31
C ILE A 300 -3.01 -16.27 -6.30
N GLN A 301 -4.24 -16.79 -6.21
CA GLN A 301 -5.32 -16.37 -7.10
C GLN A 301 -5.71 -14.89 -6.89
N LEU A 302 -5.63 -14.38 -5.65
CA LEU A 302 -5.78 -12.95 -5.37
C LEU A 302 -4.68 -12.12 -6.05
N LEU A 303 -3.41 -12.54 -5.95
CA LEU A 303 -2.29 -11.87 -6.64
C LEU A 303 -2.51 -11.83 -8.16
N VAL A 304 -2.90 -12.96 -8.76
CA VAL A 304 -3.19 -13.06 -10.20
C VAL A 304 -4.34 -12.15 -10.61
N ARG A 305 -5.47 -12.17 -9.88
CA ARG A 305 -6.62 -11.30 -10.18
C ARG A 305 -6.26 -9.82 -10.07
N THR A 306 -5.41 -9.46 -9.12
CA THR A 306 -4.92 -8.08 -8.90
C THR A 306 -4.00 -7.65 -10.04
N ALA A 307 -3.03 -8.50 -10.42
CA ALA A 307 -2.16 -8.26 -11.56
C ALA A 307 -2.94 -8.17 -12.88
N GLY A 308 -3.99 -8.98 -13.04
CA GLY A 308 -4.92 -8.93 -14.17
C GLY A 308 -5.80 -7.68 -14.22
N LYS A 309 -5.74 -6.79 -13.22
CA LYS A 309 -6.29 -5.43 -13.25
C LYS A 309 -5.20 -4.35 -13.38
N GLY A 310 -3.93 -4.75 -13.52
CA GLY A 310 -2.81 -3.83 -13.59
C GLY A 310 -2.44 -3.22 -12.23
N ALA A 311 -2.94 -3.78 -11.13
CA ALA A 311 -2.68 -3.30 -9.77
C ALA A 311 -1.60 -4.13 -9.05
N ASN A 312 -1.02 -3.54 -8.01
CA ASN A 312 -0.18 -4.25 -7.05
C ASN A 312 -1.03 -4.85 -5.93
N LEU A 313 -0.59 -5.98 -5.37
CA LEU A 313 -1.12 -6.52 -4.13
C LEU A 313 -0.17 -6.17 -2.97
N LEU A 314 -0.67 -5.42 -2.00
CA LEU A 314 -0.03 -5.17 -0.72
C LEU A 314 -0.62 -6.09 0.35
N LEU A 315 0.06 -7.21 0.61
CA LEU A 315 -0.46 -8.28 1.46
C LEU A 315 -0.03 -8.09 2.93
N ASN A 316 -0.99 -8.02 3.84
CA ASN A 316 -0.72 -7.69 5.24
C ASN A 316 -0.37 -8.89 6.13
N VAL A 317 0.61 -8.67 7.01
CA VAL A 317 0.96 -9.51 8.15
C VAL A 317 0.88 -8.68 9.44
N GLY A 318 0.20 -9.20 10.46
CA GLY A 318 0.17 -8.63 11.81
C GLY A 318 1.15 -9.36 12.74
N PRO A 319 2.33 -8.80 13.06
CA PRO A 319 3.32 -9.45 13.92
C PRO A 319 2.87 -9.55 15.38
N GLN A 320 3.36 -10.57 16.07
CA GLN A 320 3.13 -10.80 17.49
C GLN A 320 3.84 -9.73 18.34
N PRO A 321 3.41 -9.50 19.59
CA PRO A 321 4.02 -8.48 20.46
C PRO A 321 5.49 -8.72 20.79
N ASP A 322 5.98 -9.96 20.67
CA ASP A 322 7.39 -10.30 20.86
C ASP A 322 8.28 -10.00 19.64
N GLY A 323 7.69 -9.58 18.51
CA GLY A 323 8.39 -9.29 17.25
C GLY A 323 8.47 -10.47 16.28
N THR A 324 7.83 -11.60 16.57
CA THR A 324 7.75 -12.72 15.62
C THR A 324 6.61 -12.54 14.61
N LEU A 325 6.84 -13.01 13.38
CA LEU A 325 5.78 -13.13 12.38
C LEU A 325 4.96 -14.41 12.66
N PRO A 326 3.62 -14.40 12.46
CA PRO A 326 2.82 -15.61 12.61
C PRO A 326 3.29 -16.73 11.67
N GLU A 327 3.40 -17.95 12.20
CA GLU A 327 3.90 -19.12 11.44
C GLU A 327 3.04 -19.44 10.21
N ALA A 328 1.71 -19.31 10.35
CA ALA A 328 0.79 -19.47 9.23
C ALA A 328 1.07 -18.47 8.11
N ALA A 329 1.32 -17.19 8.44
CA ALA A 329 1.69 -16.18 7.46
C ALA A 329 3.02 -16.54 6.76
N LEU A 330 4.04 -16.92 7.53
CA LEU A 330 5.34 -17.34 6.98
C LEU A 330 5.24 -18.53 6.03
N THR A 331 4.44 -19.54 6.39
CA THR A 331 4.21 -20.72 5.56
C THR A 331 3.58 -20.32 4.22
N ARG A 332 2.51 -19.53 4.26
CA ARG A 332 1.82 -19.06 3.05
C ARG A 332 2.71 -18.20 2.16
N LEU A 333 3.48 -17.29 2.75
CA LEU A 333 4.44 -16.45 2.03
C LEU A 333 5.54 -17.28 1.37
N ALA A 334 6.07 -18.31 2.04
CA ALA A 334 7.07 -19.19 1.46
C ALA A 334 6.52 -19.98 0.26
N GLU A 335 5.29 -20.51 0.36
CA GLU A 335 4.63 -21.23 -0.73
C GLU A 335 4.28 -20.30 -1.91
N MET A 336 3.86 -19.05 -1.64
CA MET A 336 3.72 -18.02 -2.68
C MET A 336 5.05 -17.73 -3.38
N GLY A 337 6.15 -17.64 -2.63
CA GLY A 337 7.50 -17.48 -3.17
C GLY A 337 7.87 -18.60 -4.13
N GLN A 338 7.63 -19.86 -3.76
CA GLN A 338 7.87 -21.02 -4.64
C GLN A 338 7.08 -20.94 -5.94
N TRP A 339 5.82 -20.48 -5.88
CA TRP A 339 5.01 -20.28 -7.07
C TRP A 339 5.55 -19.13 -7.95
N LEU A 340 5.95 -18.01 -7.33
CA LEU A 340 6.53 -16.85 -8.02
C LEU A 340 7.91 -17.12 -8.62
N ASP A 341 8.71 -18.02 -8.06
CA ASP A 341 9.97 -18.44 -8.66
C ASP A 341 9.76 -19.11 -10.01
N ARG A 342 8.63 -19.84 -10.17
CA ARG A 342 8.28 -20.54 -11.42
C ARG A 342 7.50 -19.66 -12.39
N TYR A 343 6.57 -18.85 -11.88
CA TYR A 343 5.60 -18.12 -12.70
C TYR A 343 5.73 -16.60 -12.61
N GLY A 344 6.71 -16.06 -11.91
CA GLY A 344 6.85 -14.62 -11.69
C GLY A 344 6.92 -13.78 -12.97
N GLU A 345 7.35 -14.35 -14.09
CA GLU A 345 7.33 -13.64 -15.38
C GLU A 345 5.91 -13.29 -15.88
N SER A 346 4.88 -14.01 -15.42
CA SER A 346 3.47 -13.70 -15.71
C SER A 346 2.87 -12.68 -14.74
N ILE A 347 3.63 -12.22 -13.75
CA ILE A 347 3.18 -11.25 -12.74
C ILE A 347 4.00 -9.97 -12.84
N TYR A 348 5.31 -10.02 -12.60
CA TYR A 348 6.17 -8.85 -12.53
C TYR A 348 6.30 -8.13 -13.88
N ALA A 349 6.31 -6.80 -13.83
CA ALA A 349 6.41 -5.93 -15.00
C ALA A 349 5.37 -6.22 -16.12
N THR A 350 4.29 -6.93 -15.79
CA THR A 350 3.15 -7.09 -16.69
C THR A 350 2.22 -5.89 -16.62
N VAL A 351 1.31 -5.75 -17.56
CA VAL A 351 0.10 -4.93 -17.49
C VAL A 351 -1.13 -5.84 -17.53
N ALA A 352 -2.32 -5.28 -17.27
CA ALA A 352 -3.57 -6.02 -17.46
C ALA A 352 -3.66 -6.56 -18.89
N GLY A 353 -4.08 -7.81 -19.04
CA GLY A 353 -4.37 -8.38 -20.36
C GLY A 353 -5.74 -7.95 -20.88
N ASP A 354 -6.00 -8.26 -22.15
CA ASP A 354 -7.19 -7.78 -22.87
C ASP A 354 -8.42 -8.69 -22.71
N TYR A 355 -8.28 -9.79 -21.97
CA TYR A 355 -9.34 -10.78 -21.79
C TYR A 355 -9.46 -11.25 -20.34
N ARG A 356 -10.70 -11.47 -19.91
CA ARG A 356 -11.05 -12.06 -18.62
C ARG A 356 -12.37 -12.81 -18.78
N ASP A 357 -12.48 -13.96 -18.15
CA ASP A 357 -13.75 -14.65 -17.93
C ASP A 357 -13.96 -14.84 -16.44
N GLY A 358 -14.84 -14.01 -15.86
CA GLY A 358 -15.05 -13.94 -14.42
C GLY A 358 -13.74 -13.91 -13.63
N ASP A 359 -13.63 -14.83 -12.67
CA ASP A 359 -12.40 -15.07 -11.89
C ASP A 359 -11.69 -16.37 -12.31
N SER A 360 -12.20 -17.09 -13.31
CA SER A 360 -11.68 -18.40 -13.73
C SER A 360 -10.58 -18.27 -14.79
N ILE A 361 -10.65 -17.26 -15.66
CA ILE A 361 -9.61 -16.96 -16.65
C ILE A 361 -9.17 -15.50 -16.50
N ILE A 362 -7.91 -15.31 -16.09
CA ILE A 362 -7.29 -13.99 -15.96
C ILE A 362 -6.15 -13.88 -16.96
N THR A 363 -5.97 -12.70 -17.57
CA THR A 363 -4.81 -12.46 -18.43
C THR A 363 -3.95 -11.30 -17.96
N THR A 364 -2.64 -11.46 -18.13
CA THR A 364 -1.62 -10.42 -17.94
C THR A 364 -0.74 -10.36 -19.19
N ARG A 365 -0.07 -9.23 -19.42
CA ARG A 365 0.70 -9.02 -20.65
C ARG A 365 2.05 -8.36 -20.37
N ASN A 366 3.10 -8.87 -20.99
CA ASN A 366 4.40 -8.22 -21.05
C ASN A 366 4.93 -8.23 -22.49
N GLY A 367 4.90 -7.07 -23.15
CA GLY A 367 5.24 -6.94 -24.57
C GLY A 367 4.42 -7.88 -25.45
N ASN A 368 5.11 -8.77 -26.16
CA ASN A 368 4.49 -9.76 -27.06
C ASN A 368 4.07 -11.06 -26.35
N ASN A 369 4.23 -11.15 -25.03
CA ASN A 369 3.77 -12.30 -24.25
C ASN A 369 2.45 -11.95 -23.56
N LEU A 370 1.41 -12.71 -23.87
CA LEU A 370 0.17 -12.75 -23.12
C LEU A 370 0.18 -14.01 -22.25
N TYR A 371 -0.01 -13.86 -20.96
CA TYR A 371 -0.12 -14.97 -20.02
C TYR A 371 -1.59 -15.17 -19.69
N VAL A 372 -2.06 -16.41 -19.81
CA VAL A 372 -3.42 -16.83 -19.52
C VAL A 372 -3.37 -17.70 -18.28
N HIS A 373 -3.94 -17.21 -17.19
CA HIS A 373 -4.02 -17.89 -15.92
C HIS A 373 -5.37 -18.58 -15.82
N LEU A 374 -5.36 -19.91 -15.70
CA LEU A 374 -6.55 -20.73 -15.56
C LEU A 374 -6.67 -21.14 -14.10
N LEU A 375 -7.59 -20.48 -13.38
CA LEU A 375 -7.73 -20.58 -11.93
C LEU A 375 -8.78 -21.61 -11.50
N ASP A 376 -9.55 -22.14 -12.46
CA ASP A 376 -10.51 -23.22 -12.30
C ASP A 376 -10.01 -24.47 -13.06
N THR A 377 -9.87 -25.58 -12.33
CA THR A 377 -9.36 -26.85 -12.89
C THR A 377 -10.38 -27.57 -13.78
N ASN A 378 -11.64 -27.14 -13.79
CA ASN A 378 -12.67 -27.70 -14.68
C ASN A 378 -12.59 -27.15 -16.12
N ILE A 379 -11.67 -26.22 -16.41
CA ILE A 379 -11.47 -25.68 -17.75
C ILE A 379 -10.73 -26.72 -18.59
N ASP A 380 -11.37 -27.24 -19.64
CA ASP A 380 -10.78 -28.14 -20.65
C ASP A 380 -10.43 -27.44 -21.97
N ARG A 381 -10.95 -26.21 -22.16
CA ARG A 381 -10.79 -25.45 -23.39
C ARG A 381 -10.89 -23.94 -23.13
N VAL A 382 -9.98 -23.20 -23.75
CA VAL A 382 -9.99 -21.74 -23.76
C VAL A 382 -10.32 -21.27 -25.17
N SER A 383 -11.31 -20.38 -25.29
CA SER A 383 -11.65 -19.69 -26.53
C SER A 383 -11.84 -18.21 -26.24
N MET A 384 -10.89 -17.39 -26.69
CA MET A 384 -10.85 -15.97 -26.36
C MET A 384 -10.61 -15.07 -27.58
N PRO A 385 -11.23 -13.87 -27.62
CA PRO A 385 -10.90 -12.87 -28.61
C PRO A 385 -9.44 -12.42 -28.44
N LEU A 386 -8.72 -12.30 -29.55
CA LEU A 386 -7.34 -11.86 -29.60
C LEU A 386 -7.05 -11.17 -30.93
N SER A 387 -6.80 -9.87 -30.89
CA SER A 387 -6.57 -9.05 -32.08
C SER A 387 -5.24 -9.35 -32.78
N GLN A 388 -4.21 -9.72 -32.01
CA GLN A 388 -2.86 -9.98 -32.49
C GLN A 388 -2.71 -11.44 -32.95
N LYS A 389 -1.93 -11.66 -34.02
CA LYS A 389 -1.65 -13.01 -34.50
C LYS A 389 -0.79 -13.77 -33.51
N VAL A 390 -1.12 -15.04 -33.30
CA VAL A 390 -0.37 -15.94 -32.42
C VAL A 390 0.82 -16.53 -33.17
N LYS A 391 1.97 -16.58 -32.48
CA LYS A 391 3.18 -17.26 -32.93
C LYS A 391 3.28 -18.64 -32.27
N ARG A 392 3.05 -18.71 -30.96
CA ARG A 392 3.21 -19.93 -30.14
C ARG A 392 2.29 -19.89 -28.92
N VAL A 393 1.82 -21.05 -28.50
CA VAL A 393 1.12 -21.28 -27.23
C VAL A 393 1.85 -22.40 -26.50
N GLU A 394 2.20 -22.18 -25.24
CA GLU A 394 2.94 -23.15 -24.42
C GLU A 394 2.60 -23.05 -22.93
N VAL A 395 2.72 -24.15 -22.20
CA VAL A 395 2.60 -24.17 -20.74
C VAL A 395 3.82 -23.50 -20.13
N LEU A 396 3.60 -22.49 -19.29
CA LEU A 396 4.67 -21.75 -18.63
C LEU A 396 5.40 -22.64 -17.62
N GLY A 397 6.73 -22.49 -17.53
CA GLY A 397 7.58 -23.29 -16.65
C GLY A 397 7.89 -24.71 -17.15
N GLU A 398 7.09 -25.28 -18.05
CA GLU A 398 7.33 -26.61 -18.64
C GLU A 398 7.78 -26.53 -20.11
N GLY A 399 7.38 -25.47 -20.82
CA GLY A 399 7.70 -25.30 -22.25
C GLY A 399 6.98 -26.29 -23.16
N ILE A 400 5.97 -27.00 -22.65
CA ILE A 400 5.13 -27.93 -23.42
C ILE A 400 4.29 -27.10 -24.40
N ARG A 401 4.41 -27.38 -25.70
CA ARG A 401 3.63 -26.69 -26.72
C ARG A 401 2.18 -27.16 -26.72
N ILE A 402 1.27 -26.21 -26.87
CA ILE A 402 -0.16 -26.46 -27.00
C ILE A 402 -0.55 -26.19 -28.45
N ASP A 403 -1.22 -27.16 -29.07
CA ASP A 403 -1.83 -26.97 -30.39
C ASP A 403 -3.00 -25.99 -30.27
N TYR A 404 -3.07 -25.04 -31.19
CA TYR A 404 -4.09 -23.99 -31.16
C TYR A 404 -4.67 -23.72 -32.55
N LYS A 405 -5.89 -23.17 -32.56
CA LYS A 405 -6.53 -22.61 -33.74
C LYS A 405 -6.66 -21.12 -33.56
N TYR A 406 -6.22 -20.35 -34.57
CA TYR A 406 -6.43 -18.90 -34.61
C TYR A 406 -7.17 -18.53 -35.90
N LYS A 407 -8.44 -18.13 -35.77
CA LYS A 407 -9.30 -17.80 -36.92
C LYS A 407 -10.20 -16.62 -36.59
N LYS A 408 -10.26 -15.64 -37.50
CA LYS A 408 -11.12 -14.44 -37.38
C LYS A 408 -10.95 -13.69 -36.03
N GLY A 409 -9.73 -13.59 -35.52
CA GLY A 409 -9.46 -12.87 -34.27
C GLY A 409 -9.83 -13.64 -33.00
N VAL A 410 -10.01 -14.96 -33.07
CA VAL A 410 -10.26 -15.82 -31.91
C VAL A 410 -9.14 -16.84 -31.79
N LEU A 411 -8.54 -16.93 -30.61
CA LEU A 411 -7.60 -17.98 -30.22
C LEU A 411 -8.36 -19.06 -29.44
N ASP A 412 -8.20 -20.31 -29.88
CA ASP A 412 -8.84 -21.48 -29.31
C ASP A 412 -7.80 -22.59 -29.10
N PHE A 413 -7.75 -23.16 -27.89
CA PHE A 413 -6.88 -24.30 -27.55
C PHE A 413 -7.48 -25.13 -26.42
N ALA A 414 -7.15 -26.42 -26.41
CA ALA A 414 -7.52 -27.33 -25.33
C ALA A 414 -6.42 -27.35 -24.25
N VAL A 415 -6.81 -27.63 -23.02
CA VAL A 415 -5.90 -27.79 -21.88
C VAL A 415 -6.32 -29.01 -21.07
N ASP A 416 -5.36 -29.58 -20.35
CA ASP A 416 -5.59 -30.64 -19.37
C ASP A 416 -4.96 -30.16 -18.06
N ILE A 417 -5.81 -29.73 -17.13
CA ILE A 417 -5.39 -29.07 -15.90
C ILE A 417 -5.42 -30.10 -14.76
N PRO A 418 -4.31 -30.32 -14.04
CA PRO A 418 -4.31 -31.19 -12.87
C PRO A 418 -5.28 -30.69 -11.78
N ASP A 419 -6.00 -31.60 -11.13
CA ASP A 419 -7.01 -31.28 -10.10
C ASP A 419 -6.47 -30.47 -8.92
N ASP A 420 -5.19 -30.63 -8.58
CA ASP A 420 -4.53 -29.92 -7.49
C ASP A 420 -3.87 -28.60 -7.93
N CYS A 421 -3.92 -28.26 -9.23
CA CYS A 421 -3.29 -27.07 -9.77
C CYS A 421 -3.91 -25.79 -9.20
N ILE A 422 -3.08 -24.91 -8.62
CA ILE A 422 -3.52 -23.61 -8.07
C ILE A 422 -3.82 -22.60 -9.18
N ASP A 423 -2.95 -22.58 -10.19
CA ASP A 423 -3.00 -21.71 -11.37
C ASP A 423 -2.25 -22.41 -12.51
N TYR A 424 -2.96 -22.74 -13.58
CA TYR A 424 -2.37 -23.31 -14.79
C TYR A 424 -2.07 -22.19 -15.78
N VAL A 425 -0.79 -21.83 -15.89
CA VAL A 425 -0.36 -20.65 -16.65
C VAL A 425 0.06 -21.04 -18.07
N VAL A 426 -0.64 -20.48 -19.05
CA VAL A 426 -0.32 -20.63 -20.48
C VAL A 426 0.30 -19.34 -21.02
N LYS A 427 1.45 -19.45 -21.67
CA LYS A 427 2.13 -18.35 -22.36
C LYS A 427 1.77 -18.37 -23.84
N VAL A 428 1.17 -17.28 -24.30
CA VAL A 428 0.86 -17.02 -25.70
C VAL A 428 1.85 -15.98 -26.23
N THR A 429 2.79 -16.40 -27.07
CA THR A 429 3.70 -15.48 -27.78
C THR A 429 3.03 -14.95 -29.04
N LEU A 430 2.98 -13.64 -29.18
CA LEU A 430 2.34 -12.92 -30.28
C LEU A 430 3.37 -12.51 -31.34
N LYS A 431 2.90 -12.25 -32.56
CA LYS A 431 3.73 -11.88 -33.71
C LYS A 431 4.11 -10.40 -33.74
#